data_AF-A0A3D3X1L3-F1
#
_entry.id   AF-A0A3D3X1L3-F1
#
_cell.length_a   1.000
_cell.length_b   1.000
_cell.length_c   1.000
_cell.angle_alpha   90.00
_cell.angle_beta   90.00
_cell.angle_gamma   90.00
#
_symmetry.space_group_name_H-M   'P 1'
#
loop_
_entity.id
_entity.type
_entity.pdbx_description
1 polymer ?
#
loop_
_entity_poly.entity_id
_entity_poly.type
_entity_poly.pdbx_seq_one_letter_code
_entity_poly.pdbx_strand_id
1 'polypeptide(L)'
;GCAGRPCPPGVIGVGIGGGADLSLRLGKLAILRDVGSRHPEPAIAGLELELLELINQSGIGPMGVGGVTTCLDVHIEYAHRHPSSLPVGIIYQCWADRRKKVKIDAEGKVEVS
;
A
#
# COMPACT_ATOMS: atom_id res chain seq x y z
N GLY A 1 -18.70 -7.99 -6.14
CA GLY A 1 -17.34 -7.44 -5.97
C GLY A 1 -17.42 -5.95 -5.66
N CYS A 2 -16.51 -5.43 -4.86
CA CYS A 2 -16.47 -4.02 -4.46
C CYS A 2 -15.99 -3.05 -5.57
N ALA A 3 -16.22 -3.36 -6.84
CA ALA A 3 -15.55 -2.79 -8.02
C ALA A 3 -15.34 -1.26 -7.97
N GLY A 4 -16.35 -0.47 -7.61
CA GLY A 4 -16.21 0.99 -7.46
C GLY A 4 -16.26 1.52 -6.02
N ARG A 5 -16.56 0.66 -5.03
CA ARG A 5 -16.86 1.08 -3.65
C ARG A 5 -15.71 1.80 -2.94
N PRO A 6 -14.43 1.41 -3.13
CA PRO A 6 -13.34 2.13 -2.50
C PRO A 6 -12.85 3.33 -3.32
N CYS A 7 -13.59 3.77 -4.35
CA CYS A 7 -13.24 4.92 -5.20
C CYS A 7 -11.82 4.84 -5.81
N PRO A 8 -11.53 3.82 -6.65
CA PRO A 8 -10.28 3.76 -7.39
C PRO A 8 -10.10 4.93 -8.38
N PRO A 9 -8.86 5.27 -8.78
CA PRO A 9 -7.63 4.57 -8.46
C PRO A 9 -7.08 4.95 -7.08
N GLY A 10 -6.48 3.98 -6.39
CA GLY A 10 -5.93 4.14 -5.05
C GLY A 10 -4.58 3.44 -4.87
N VAL A 11 -4.02 3.50 -3.66
CA VAL A 11 -2.79 2.80 -3.30
C VAL A 11 -3.14 1.63 -2.36
N ILE A 12 -2.54 0.47 -2.60
CA ILE A 12 -2.74 -0.71 -1.76
C ILE A 12 -1.47 -0.96 -0.94
N GLY A 13 -1.66 -1.11 0.36
CA GLY A 13 -0.61 -1.51 1.29
C GLY A 13 -0.86 -2.92 1.78
N VAL A 14 0.17 -3.77 1.71
CA VAL A 14 0.12 -5.15 2.18
C VAL A 14 1.11 -5.30 3.32
N GLY A 15 0.63 -5.78 4.46
CA GLY A 15 1.46 -6.14 5.60
C GLY A 15 1.52 -7.65 5.78
N ILE A 16 2.71 -8.24 5.83
CA ILE A 16 2.90 -9.70 5.89
C ILE A 16 3.62 -10.08 7.20
N GLY A 17 3.09 -11.08 7.90
CA GLY A 17 3.71 -11.62 9.12
C GLY A 17 3.36 -10.84 10.38
N GLY A 18 4.13 -11.05 11.45
CA GLY A 18 3.76 -10.58 12.80
C GLY A 18 2.55 -11.28 13.39
N GLY A 19 1.80 -10.53 14.22
CA GLY A 19 0.43 -10.85 14.63
C GLY A 19 -0.61 -10.23 13.67
N ALA A 20 -1.89 -10.54 13.86
CA ALA A 20 -2.96 -10.00 13.02
C ALA A 20 -3.12 -8.47 13.14
N ASP A 21 -2.85 -7.93 14.32
CA ASP A 21 -2.79 -6.49 14.60
C ASP A 21 -1.60 -5.84 13.87
N LEU A 22 -0.43 -6.49 13.92
CA LEU A 22 0.78 -5.97 13.31
C LEU A 22 0.70 -5.99 11.79
N SER A 23 0.13 -7.05 11.17
CA SER A 23 -0.01 -7.11 9.71
C SER A 23 -0.87 -5.97 9.17
N LEU A 24 -1.98 -5.62 9.84
CA LEU A 24 -2.79 -4.46 9.45
C LEU A 24 -2.03 -3.13 9.65
N ARG A 25 -1.26 -3.02 10.73
CA ARG A 25 -0.43 -1.83 10.98
C ARG A 25 0.67 -1.67 9.92
N LEU A 26 1.32 -2.76 9.52
CA LEU A 26 2.32 -2.76 8.44
C LEU A 26 1.69 -2.35 7.12
N GLY A 27 0.53 -2.91 6.75
CA GLY A 27 -0.19 -2.47 5.55
C GLY A 27 -0.57 -0.99 5.60
N LYS A 28 -0.91 -0.46 6.78
CA LYS A 28 -1.19 0.97 6.98
C LYS A 28 0.07 1.83 6.84
N LEU A 29 1.23 1.35 7.27
CA LEU A 29 2.52 2.04 7.05
C LEU A 29 2.92 1.99 5.57
N ALA A 30 2.65 0.87 4.89
CA ALA A 30 2.99 0.70 3.48
C ALA A 30 2.32 1.74 2.58
N ILE A 31 1.01 2.04 2.78
CA ILE A 31 0.32 3.11 2.03
C ILE A 31 0.83 4.51 2.34
N LEU A 32 1.70 4.69 3.34
CA LEU A 32 2.35 5.98 3.64
C LEU A 32 3.63 6.21 2.82
N ARG A 33 4.09 5.24 2.03
CA ARG A 33 5.20 5.42 1.10
C ARG A 33 4.81 6.32 -0.08
N ASP A 34 5.81 6.86 -0.75
CA ASP A 34 5.62 7.70 -1.93
C ASP A 34 5.25 6.81 -3.13
N VAL A 35 4.27 7.25 -3.91
CA VAL A 35 3.87 6.56 -5.14
C VAL A 35 5.06 6.55 -6.10
N GLY A 36 5.35 5.39 -6.69
CA GLY A 36 6.52 5.12 -7.52
C GLY A 36 7.75 4.65 -6.74
N SER A 37 7.74 4.72 -5.40
CA SER A 37 8.81 4.13 -4.59
C SER A 37 8.70 2.60 -4.54
N ARG A 38 9.82 1.91 -4.43
CA ARG A 38 9.87 0.45 -4.32
C ARG A 38 10.61 0.01 -3.08
N HIS A 39 10.27 -1.18 -2.60
CA HIS A 39 10.93 -1.76 -1.44
C HIS A 39 12.43 -1.96 -1.73
N PRO A 40 13.33 -1.72 -0.75
CA PRO A 40 14.78 -1.88 -0.98
C PRO A 40 15.19 -3.32 -1.30
N GLU A 41 14.43 -4.31 -0.82
CA GLU A 41 14.65 -5.72 -1.13
C GLU A 41 14.06 -6.10 -2.51
N PRO A 42 14.87 -6.60 -3.47
CA PRO A 42 14.42 -6.85 -4.84
C PRO A 42 13.27 -7.86 -4.97
N ALA A 43 13.23 -8.88 -4.12
CA ALA A 43 12.16 -9.88 -4.14
C ALA A 43 10.80 -9.26 -3.79
N ILE A 44 10.78 -8.35 -2.81
CA ILE A 44 9.56 -7.65 -2.40
C ILE A 44 9.17 -6.60 -3.43
N ALA A 45 10.13 -5.86 -3.98
CA ALA A 45 9.87 -4.90 -5.06
C ALA A 45 9.30 -5.58 -6.32
N GLY A 46 9.78 -6.79 -6.65
CA GLY A 46 9.22 -7.60 -7.73
C GLY A 46 7.75 -7.97 -7.46
N LEU A 47 7.44 -8.39 -6.24
CA LEU A 47 6.07 -8.71 -5.83
C LEU A 47 5.14 -7.48 -5.82
N GLU A 48 5.65 -6.31 -5.40
CA GLU A 48 4.91 -5.03 -5.50
C GLU A 48 4.49 -4.75 -6.95
N LEU A 49 5.41 -4.93 -7.90
CA LEU A 49 5.15 -4.72 -9.32
C LEU A 49 4.18 -5.76 -9.90
N GLU A 50 4.37 -7.04 -9.59
CA GLU A 50 3.51 -8.12 -10.04
C GLU A 50 2.06 -7.90 -9.57
N LEU A 51 1.86 -7.57 -8.29
CA LEU A 51 0.53 -7.30 -7.75
C LEU A 51 -0.10 -6.07 -8.40
N LEU A 52 0.66 -4.99 -8.61
CA LEU A 52 0.17 -3.79 -9.27
C LEU A 52 -0.32 -4.10 -10.69
N GLU A 53 0.45 -4.88 -11.45
CA GLU A 53 0.09 -5.31 -12.79
C GLU A 53 -1.18 -6.17 -12.77
N LEU A 54 -1.25 -7.19 -11.92
CA LEU A 54 -2.43 -8.06 -11.79
C LEU A 54 -3.69 -7.27 -11.42
N ILE A 55 -3.58 -6.30 -10.50
CA ILE A 55 -4.71 -5.46 -10.11
C ILE A 55 -5.19 -4.60 -11.28
N ASN A 56 -4.27 -4.01 -12.04
CA ASN A 56 -4.62 -3.17 -13.19
C ASN A 56 -5.14 -3.99 -14.38
N GLN A 57 -4.74 -5.26 -14.51
CA GLN A 57 -5.32 -6.21 -15.47
C GLN A 57 -6.74 -6.64 -15.12
N SER A 58 -7.24 -6.39 -13.89
CA SER A 58 -8.60 -6.75 -13.48
C SER A 58 -9.71 -6.02 -14.27
N GLY A 59 -9.38 -4.95 -14.98
CA GLY A 59 -10.32 -4.20 -15.82
C GLY A 59 -11.37 -3.40 -15.05
N ILE A 60 -11.26 -3.29 -13.72
CA ILE A 60 -12.17 -2.50 -12.87
C ILE A 60 -12.10 -1.01 -13.23
N GLY A 61 -10.88 -0.51 -13.47
CA GLY A 61 -10.57 0.87 -13.79
C GLY A 61 -10.98 1.91 -12.74
N PRO A 62 -10.87 3.21 -13.08
CA PRO A 62 -11.22 4.31 -12.20
C PRO A 62 -12.70 4.26 -11.80
N MET A 63 -13.01 4.51 -10.52
CA MET A 63 -14.36 4.48 -9.94
C MET A 63 -15.18 3.21 -10.22
N GLY A 64 -14.55 2.14 -10.73
CA GLY A 64 -15.24 0.92 -11.13
C GLY A 64 -16.01 1.03 -12.46
N VAL A 65 -15.75 2.04 -13.29
CA VAL A 65 -16.41 2.22 -14.59
C VAL A 65 -15.69 1.55 -15.76
N GLY A 66 -14.71 0.68 -15.47
CA GLY A 66 -13.86 0.05 -16.46
C GLY A 66 -12.60 0.86 -16.78
N GLY A 67 -11.63 0.22 -17.40
CA GLY A 67 -10.36 0.84 -17.82
C GLY A 67 -9.13 0.11 -17.27
N VAL A 68 -7.95 0.70 -17.51
CA VAL A 68 -6.64 0.06 -17.27
C VAL A 68 -5.97 0.45 -15.95
N THR A 69 -6.54 1.40 -15.21
CA THR A 69 -5.93 1.92 -13.97
C THR A 69 -6.90 1.80 -12.80
N THR A 70 -6.77 0.70 -12.06
CA THR A 70 -7.49 0.44 -10.80
C THR A 70 -6.66 0.82 -9.59
N CYS A 71 -5.35 0.68 -9.67
CA CYS A 71 -4.43 0.97 -8.58
C CYS A 71 -3.25 1.81 -9.10
N LEU A 72 -2.89 2.83 -8.33
CA LEU A 72 -1.74 3.70 -8.62
C LEU A 72 -0.44 3.03 -8.20
N ASP A 73 -0.44 2.35 -7.04
CA ASP A 73 0.73 1.62 -6.58
C ASP A 73 0.39 0.56 -5.52
N VAL A 74 1.28 -0.40 -5.38
CA VAL A 74 1.25 -1.42 -4.32
C VAL A 74 2.54 -1.34 -3.51
N HIS A 75 2.40 -1.28 -2.19
CA HIS A 75 3.54 -1.29 -1.28
C HIS A 75 3.42 -2.44 -0.29
N ILE A 76 4.52 -3.13 -0.04
CA ILE A 76 4.58 -4.28 0.86
C ILE A 76 5.55 -3.98 1.99
N GLU A 77 5.12 -4.25 3.22
CA GLU A 77 5.94 -4.26 4.42
C GLU A 77 5.76 -5.60 5.14
N TYR A 78 6.79 -6.09 5.80
CA TYR A 78 6.71 -7.38 6.48
C TYR A 78 7.44 -7.41 7.82
N ALA A 79 7.08 -8.39 8.64
CA ALA A 79 7.74 -8.68 9.90
C ALA A 79 7.88 -10.19 10.10
N HIS A 80 8.80 -10.57 10.99
CA HIS A 80 8.92 -11.97 11.43
C HIS A 80 7.62 -12.46 12.09
N ARG A 81 7.39 -13.76 12.01
CA ARG A 81 6.15 -14.41 12.45
C ARG A 81 6.44 -15.77 13.07
N HIS A 82 5.51 -16.27 13.87
CA HIS A 82 5.57 -17.65 14.36
C HIS A 82 5.35 -18.63 13.20
N PRO A 83 6.12 -19.72 12.99
CA PRO A 83 6.01 -20.63 11.85
C PRO A 83 4.64 -21.30 11.63
N SER A 84 3.73 -21.26 12.62
CA SER A 84 2.34 -21.74 12.49
C SER A 84 1.28 -20.72 12.03
N SER A 85 1.50 -19.40 12.15
CA SER A 85 0.57 -18.35 11.66
C SER A 85 1.18 -17.36 10.64
N LEU A 86 0.57 -17.17 9.45
CA LEU A 86 0.94 -16.13 8.47
C LEU A 86 -0.17 -15.06 8.34
N PRO A 87 -0.25 -14.06 9.23
CA PRO A 87 -1.20 -12.98 9.05
C PRO A 87 -0.82 -12.13 7.83
N VAL A 88 -1.83 -11.76 7.04
CA VAL A 88 -1.69 -10.82 5.92
C VAL A 88 -2.77 -9.75 6.05
N GLY A 89 -2.36 -8.50 6.14
CA GLY A 89 -3.24 -7.33 6.20
C GLY A 89 -3.22 -6.58 4.89
N ILE A 90 -4.39 -6.32 4.31
CA ILE A 90 -4.53 -5.52 3.08
C ILE A 90 -5.25 -4.24 3.44
N ILE A 91 -4.59 -3.11 3.20
CA ILE A 91 -5.11 -1.77 3.47
C ILE A 91 -5.22 -1.02 2.14
N TYR A 92 -6.35 -0.37 1.93
CA TYR A 92 -6.60 0.41 0.72
C TYR A 92 -6.71 1.88 1.07
N GLN A 93 -5.97 2.71 0.32
CA GLN A 93 -6.11 4.17 0.32
C GLN A 93 -6.80 4.62 -0.95
N CYS A 94 -7.94 5.29 -0.83
CA CYS A 94 -8.67 5.81 -1.99
C CYS A 94 -8.01 7.06 -2.58
N TRP A 95 -8.56 7.51 -3.70
CA TRP A 95 -8.12 8.74 -4.37
C TRP A 95 -8.16 9.98 -3.47
N ALA A 96 -8.99 9.99 -2.42
CA ALA A 96 -9.00 11.02 -1.38
C ALA A 96 -7.85 10.82 -0.38
N ASP A 97 -6.63 10.71 -0.90
CA ASP A 97 -5.38 10.60 -0.13
C ASP A 97 -5.10 11.90 0.61
N ARG A 98 -5.49 11.94 1.89
CA ARG A 98 -5.35 13.11 2.76
C ARG A 98 -4.29 12.83 3.82
N ARG A 99 -3.03 13.05 3.44
CA ARG A 99 -1.87 12.91 4.32
C ARG A 99 -0.88 14.05 4.11
N LYS A 100 -0.08 14.32 5.14
CA LYS A 100 1.06 15.23 5.06
C LYS A 100 2.15 14.72 6.00
N LYS A 101 3.41 14.78 5.58
CA LYS A 101 4.54 14.41 6.42
C LYS A 101 5.24 15.67 6.90
N VAL A 102 5.52 15.70 8.20
CA VAL A 102 6.22 16.80 8.85
C VAL A 102 7.43 16.21 9.55
N LYS A 103 8.60 16.77 9.29
CA LYS A 103 9.86 16.44 9.95
C LYS A 103 10.32 17.67 10.74
N ILE A 104 10.65 17.45 12.01
CA ILE A 104 11.18 18.47 12.90
C ILE A 104 12.56 18.01 13.33
N ASP A 105 13.58 18.84 13.11
CA ASP A 105 14.95 18.55 13.57
C ASP A 105 15.21 19.06 15.00
N ALA A 106 16.40 18.80 15.52
CA ALA A 106 16.77 19.16 16.90
C ALA A 106 16.85 20.69 17.10
N GLU A 107 17.09 21.42 16.03
CA GLU A 107 17.17 22.88 15.96
C GLU A 107 15.80 23.54 15.81
N GLY A 108 14.73 22.75 15.66
CA GLY A 108 13.35 23.22 15.55
C GLY A 108 12.95 23.64 14.13
N LYS A 109 13.75 23.33 13.10
CA LYS A 109 13.39 23.53 11.70
C LYS A 109 12.31 22.51 11.34
N VAL A 110 11.26 23.02 10.69
CA VAL A 110 10.12 22.22 10.24
C VAL A 110 10.18 22.05 8.72
N GLU A 111 10.26 20.81 8.26
CA GLU A 111 10.17 20.44 6.84
C GLU A 111 8.85 19.71 6.60
N VAL A 112 8.06 20.20 5.64
CA VAL A 112 6.73 19.66 5.34
C VAL A 112 6.75 19.11 3.92
N SER A 113 6.62 17.80 3.77
CA SER A 113 6.56 17.06 2.50
C SER A 113 5.17 16.50 2.27
#